data_AF-A0A8T2CBQ0-F1
#
_entry.id   AF-A0A8T2CBQ0-F1
#
_cell.length_a   1.000
_cell.length_b   1.000
_cell.length_c   1.000
_cell.angle_alpha   90.00
_cell.angle_beta   90.00
_cell.angle_gamma   90.00
#
_symmetry.space_group_name_H-M   'P 1'
#
loop_
_entity.id
_entity.type
_entity.pdbx_description
1 polymer ?
#
loop_
_entity_poly.entity_id
_entity_poly.type
_entity_poly.pdbx_seq_one_letter_code
_entity_poly.pdbx_strand_id
1 'polypeptide(L)'
;MEEIMKEIDFGGWHSILAHDEWTPLPVSGSPASARYKHAAVVVDEKLYIVGGSRNGRYLSDVQVFDLRSLTWTFHYTGWIPSACFWWGR
;
A
#
# COMPACT_ATOMS: atom_id res chain seq x y z
N MET A 1 -23.97 -0.22 9.65
CA MET A 1 -22.62 -0.48 9.09
C MET A 1 -22.33 0.42 7.88
N GLU A 2 -23.33 0.77 7.07
CA GLU A 2 -23.16 1.72 5.96
C GLU A 2 -23.10 3.19 6.38
N GLU A 3 -23.67 3.55 7.54
CA GLU A 3 -23.65 4.95 8.03
C GLU A 3 -22.30 5.41 8.58
N ILE A 4 -21.50 4.50 9.14
CA ILE A 4 -20.16 4.83 9.70
C ILE A 4 -19.15 5.11 8.57
N MET A 5 -19.39 4.58 7.38
CA MET A 5 -18.53 4.80 6.21
C MET A 5 -18.77 6.13 5.50
N LYS A 6 -19.85 6.87 5.85
CA LYS A 6 -20.16 8.16 5.22
C LYS A 6 -19.48 9.35 5.90
N GLU A 7 -18.92 9.17 7.10
CA GLU A 7 -18.34 10.26 7.90
C GLU A 7 -16.83 10.12 8.14
N ILE A 8 -16.18 9.18 7.46
CA ILE A 8 -14.72 9.22 7.33
C ILE A 8 -14.45 10.16 6.16
N ASP A 9 -14.34 11.46 6.47
CA ASP A 9 -13.65 12.37 5.57
C ASP A 9 -12.27 11.76 5.32
N PHE A 10 -11.95 11.51 4.06
CA PHE A 10 -10.73 10.85 3.62
C PHE A 10 -9.46 11.63 4.05
N GLY A 11 -9.58 12.88 4.51
CA GLY A 11 -8.51 13.64 5.17
C GLY A 11 -8.32 13.37 6.68
N GLY A 12 -9.24 12.66 7.34
CA GLY A 12 -9.35 12.59 8.80
C GLY A 12 -9.13 11.21 9.42
N TRP A 13 -8.83 10.16 8.64
CA TRP A 13 -8.69 8.80 9.18
C TRP A 13 -7.55 8.65 10.20
N HIS A 14 -6.55 9.55 10.21
CA HIS A 14 -5.55 9.55 11.28
C HIS A 14 -6.15 9.78 12.67
N SER A 15 -7.30 10.47 12.75
CA SER A 15 -7.97 10.79 14.03
C SER A 15 -8.63 9.58 14.68
N ILE A 16 -8.88 8.51 13.92
CA ILE A 16 -9.42 7.24 14.46
C ILE A 16 -8.31 6.28 14.92
N LEU A 17 -7.04 6.63 14.70
CA LEU A 17 -5.92 5.83 15.21
C LEU A 17 -5.74 6.12 16.69
N ALA A 18 -6.10 5.16 17.53
CA ALA A 18 -5.67 5.17 18.92
C ALA A 18 -4.19 4.75 19.00
N HIS A 19 -3.43 5.38 19.90
CA HIS A 19 -2.07 4.95 20.18
C HIS A 19 -2.08 3.52 20.75
N ASP A 20 -1.11 2.72 20.34
CA ASP A 20 -0.90 1.33 20.76
C ASP A 20 -2.05 0.35 20.44
N GLU A 21 -2.97 0.71 19.54
CA GLU A 21 -4.04 -0.17 19.08
C GLU A 21 -4.05 -0.33 17.55
N TRP A 22 -4.39 -1.55 17.10
CA TRP A 22 -4.57 -1.85 15.68
C TRP A 22 -6.02 -1.61 15.29
N THR A 23 -6.26 -0.62 14.43
CA THR A 23 -7.60 -0.31 13.91
C THR A 23 -7.72 -0.71 12.44
N PRO A 24 -8.77 -1.45 12.04
CA PRO A 24 -9.02 -1.74 10.64
C PRO A 24 -9.45 -0.47 9.90
N LEU A 25 -8.85 -0.21 8.74
CA LEU A 25 -9.23 0.91 7.86
C LEU A 25 -10.17 0.42 6.74
N PRO A 26 -11.16 1.24 6.32
CA PRO A 26 -12.04 0.92 5.21
C PRO A 26 -11.32 1.12 3.88
N VAL A 27 -10.44 0.18 3.54
CA VAL A 27 -9.66 0.23 2.29
C VAL A 27 -10.52 -0.19 1.10
N SER A 28 -10.32 0.48 -0.04
CA SER A 28 -10.99 0.17 -1.31
C SER A 28 -9.97 -0.06 -2.44
N GLY A 29 -10.44 -0.44 -3.63
CA GLY A 29 -9.60 -0.71 -4.80
C GLY A 29 -9.15 -2.16 -4.92
N SER A 30 -8.03 -2.41 -5.60
CA SER A 30 -7.48 -3.75 -5.82
C SER A 30 -6.29 -3.99 -4.88
N PRO A 31 -6.45 -4.75 -3.78
CA PRO A 31 -5.37 -4.96 -2.82
C PRO A 31 -4.17 -5.63 -3.48
N ALA A 32 -2.98 -5.25 -3.01
CA ALA A 32 -1.75 -5.92 -3.39
C ALA A 32 -1.85 -7.42 -3.14
N SER A 33 -1.39 -8.22 -4.10
CA SER A 33 -1.24 -9.65 -3.89
C SER A 33 -0.30 -9.94 -2.71
N ALA A 34 -0.62 -10.96 -1.91
CA ALA A 34 0.20 -11.37 -0.78
C ALA A 34 1.65 -11.63 -1.24
N ARG A 35 2.60 -10.96 -0.59
CA ARG A 35 4.02 -10.92 -0.98
C ARG A 35 4.93 -10.72 0.24
N TYR A 36 6.20 -11.12 0.11
CA TYR A 36 7.23 -10.93 1.13
C TYR A 36 8.53 -10.41 0.49
N LYS A 37 9.47 -9.89 1.31
CA LYS A 37 10.73 -9.26 0.83
C LYS A 37 10.51 -8.13 -0.19
N HIS A 38 9.40 -7.41 -0.08
CA HIS A 38 9.12 -6.23 -0.92
C HIS A 38 9.80 -4.99 -0.31
N ALA A 39 10.07 -3.98 -1.14
CA ALA A 39 10.43 -2.65 -0.67
C ALA A 39 9.17 -1.81 -0.50
N ALA A 40 9.11 -1.01 0.57
CA ALA A 40 7.99 -0.11 0.84
C ALA A 40 8.52 1.30 1.16
N VAL A 41 7.90 2.32 0.57
CA VAL A 41 8.23 3.74 0.83
C VAL A 41 6.98 4.59 0.80
N VAL A 42 6.90 5.59 1.67
CA VAL A 42 5.82 6.59 1.66
C VAL A 42 6.38 7.89 1.08
N VAL A 43 5.72 8.41 0.03
CA VAL A 43 6.03 9.69 -0.61
C VAL A 43 4.72 10.40 -0.91
N ASP A 44 4.60 11.67 -0.52
CA ASP A 44 3.42 12.51 -0.78
C ASP A 44 2.08 11.82 -0.46
N GLU A 45 1.97 11.23 0.74
CA GLU A 45 0.77 10.52 1.22
C GLU A 45 0.36 9.33 0.34
N LYS A 46 1.31 8.75 -0.38
CA LYS A 46 1.14 7.51 -1.12
C LYS A 46 2.17 6.50 -0.65
N LEU A 47 1.68 5.32 -0.28
CA LEU A 47 2.52 4.17 0.06
C LEU A 47 2.80 3.38 -1.22
N TYR A 48 4.06 3.31 -1.61
CA TYR A 48 4.54 2.54 -2.74
C TYR A 48 5.11 1.21 -2.24
N ILE A 49 4.67 0.11 -2.83
CA ILE A 49 5.23 -1.23 -2.61
C ILE A 49 5.80 -1.72 -3.93
N VAL A 50 7.10 -2.01 -3.95
CA VAL A 50 7.83 -2.38 -5.15
C VAL A 50 8.30 -3.83 -5.05
N GLY A 51 7.90 -4.62 -6.05
CA GLY A 51 8.32 -6.00 -6.24
C GLY A 51 7.99 -6.92 -5.06
N GLY A 52 8.99 -7.71 -4.66
CA GLY A 52 8.86 -8.76 -3.64
C GLY A 52 8.80 -10.16 -4.25
N SER A 53 8.40 -11.13 -3.44
CA SER A 53 8.25 -12.53 -3.85
C SER A 53 6.89 -13.06 -3.41
N ARG A 54 6.31 -13.93 -4.24
CA ARG A 54 5.11 -14.70 -3.92
C ARG A 54 5.29 -16.13 -4.41
N ASN A 55 5.16 -17.10 -3.52
CA ASN A 55 5.30 -18.53 -3.83
C ASN A 55 6.59 -18.86 -4.62
N GLY A 56 7.71 -18.23 -4.26
CA GLY A 56 9.00 -18.41 -4.92
C GLY A 56 9.18 -17.67 -6.24
N ARG A 57 8.20 -16.88 -6.70
CA ARG A 57 8.32 -16.04 -7.90
C ARG A 57 8.56 -14.59 -7.53
N TYR A 58 9.56 -13.98 -8.14
CA TYR A 58 9.82 -12.55 -8.01
C TYR A 58 8.77 -11.74 -8.76
N LEU A 59 8.29 -10.70 -8.10
CA LEU A 59 7.35 -9.74 -8.65
C LEU A 59 8.12 -8.49 -9.10
N SER A 60 7.72 -7.93 -10.25
CA SER A 60 8.28 -6.71 -10.82
C SER A 60 7.20 -5.64 -11.00
N ASP A 61 6.17 -5.67 -10.17
CA ASP A 61 5.07 -4.70 -10.16
C ASP A 61 5.28 -3.63 -9.09
N VAL A 62 4.59 -2.50 -9.25
CA VAL A 62 4.45 -1.48 -8.19
C VAL A 62 2.99 -1.39 -7.79
N GLN A 63 2.74 -1.54 -6.49
CA GLN A 63 1.44 -1.25 -5.88
C GLN A 63 1.51 0.11 -5.23
N VAL A 64 0.47 0.91 -5.39
CA VAL A 64 0.37 2.22 -4.76
C VAL A 64 -0.89 2.23 -3.91
N PHE A 65 -0.76 2.67 -2.66
CA PHE A 65 -1.87 2.89 -1.77
C PHE A 65 -1.96 4.38 -1.47
N ASP A 66 -3.05 5.00 -1.89
CA ASP A 66 -3.34 6.40 -1.58
C ASP A 66 -3.81 6.48 -0.13
N LEU A 67 -3.03 7.16 0.72
CA LEU A 67 -3.36 7.31 2.13
C LEU A 67 -4.47 8.34 2.35
N ARG A 68 -4.78 9.22 1.39
CA ARG A 68 -5.94 10.12 1.52
C ARG A 68 -7.20 9.31 1.24
N SER A 69 -7.33 8.73 0.06
CA SER A 69 -8.56 8.04 -0.32
C SER A 69 -8.66 6.60 0.22
N LEU A 70 -7.65 6.14 0.98
CA LEU A 70 -7.52 4.75 1.44
C LEU A 70 -7.77 3.73 0.32
N THR A 71 -7.23 4.02 -0.87
CA THR A 71 -7.51 3.25 -2.09
C THR A 71 -6.23 2.64 -2.65
N TRP A 72 -6.29 1.35 -2.98
CA TRP A 72 -5.22 0.65 -3.70
C TRP A 72 -5.35 0.86 -5.20
N THR A 73 -4.26 1.32 -5.82
CA THR A 73 -4.09 1.37 -7.27
C THR A 73 -2.94 0.46 -7.71
N PHE A 74 -3.24 -0.40 -8.68
CA PHE A 74 -2.25 -1.26 -9.30
C PHE A 74 -1.53 -0.48 -10.41
N HIS A 75 -0.20 -0.42 -10.38
CA HIS A 75 0.58 0.14 -11.49
C HIS A 75 1.48 -0.94 -12.12
N TYR A 76 1.10 -1.39 -13.33
CA TYR A 76 1.98 -2.18 -14.18
C TYR A 76 3.02 -1.25 -14.78
N THR A 77 4.18 -1.16 -14.15
CA THR A 77 5.36 -0.62 -14.84
C THR A 77 6.00 -1.81 -15.53
N GLY A 78 5.74 -1.97 -16.83
CA GLY A 78 6.27 -3.08 -17.63
C GLY A 78 7.81 -3.15 -17.70
N TRP A 79 8.49 -2.18 -17.07
CA TRP A 79 9.93 -2.05 -16.98
C TRP A 79 10.33 -1.57 -15.58
N ILE A 80 10.15 -2.42 -14.56
CA ILE A 80 11.06 -2.37 -13.41
C ILE A 80 12.23 -3.30 -13.78
N PRO A 81 13.45 -2.78 -14.02
CA PRO A 81 14.61 -3.65 -14.17
C PRO A 81 14.68 -4.54 -12.95
N SER A 82 14.85 -5.85 -13.18
CA SER A 82 14.86 -6.89 -12.16
C SER A 82 15.68 -6.45 -10.96
N ALA A 83 14.99 -6.12 -9.86
CA ALA A 83 15.54 -5.90 -8.53
C ALA A 83 16.90 -5.16 -8.49
N CYS A 84 16.89 -3.85 -8.69
CA CYS A 84 17.93 -3.00 -8.12
C CYS A 84 17.71 -2.98 -6.60
N PHE A 85 18.35 -3.91 -5.88
CA PHE A 85 18.43 -3.87 -4.42
C PHE A 85 19.22 -2.60 -4.01
N TRP A 86 18.54 -1.46 -3.90
CA TRP A 86 19.10 -0.24 -3.31
C TRP A 86 19.05 -0.34 -1.79
N TRP A 87 19.91 -1.18 -1.22
CA TRP A 87 20.50 -0.90 0.07
C TRP A 87 22.00 -1.06 -0.11
N GLY A 88 22.67 0.08 -0.31
CA GLY A 88 24.12 0.14 -0.34
C GLY A 88 24.68 -0.17 1.05
N ARG A 89 25.19 -1.39 1.23
CA ARG A 89 26.53 -1.73 1.74
C ARG A 89 26.71 -3.23 1.72
#